data_AF-A0A8X6I2G9-F1
#
_entry.id   AF-A0A8X6I2G9-F1
#
_cell.length_a   1.000
_cell.length_b   1.000
_cell.length_c   1.000
_cell.angle_alpha   90.00
_cell.angle_beta   90.00
_cell.angle_gamma   90.00
#
_symmetry.space_group_name_H-M   'P 1'
#
loop_
_entity.id
_entity.type
_entity.pdbx_description
1 polymer ?
#
loop_
_entity_poly.entity_id
_entity_poly.type
_entity_poly.pdbx_seq_one_letter_code
_entity_poly.pdbx_strand_id
1 'polypeptide(L)'
;MYKNALKEDLIRVVEELDGTVESTDTVAKLKTKIEKSSTFESNADFVKTLIKNYIDERVSRNERQATLEKQKIELAKLQLAQLEKEVELQTTKNKALSLNPAAKTEEKLFSSGLHEKKKNQVPLRTAYGQAGRCGIGGCGVVIQLNLSTKQKHAVFARRRS
;
A
#
# COMPACT_ATOMS: atom_id res chain seq x y z
N MET A 1 -22.20 37.43 -3.94
CA MET A 1 -21.46 36.39 -4.69
C MET A 1 -20.46 35.70 -3.77
N TYR A 2 -20.10 34.44 -4.03
CA TYR A 2 -19.05 33.67 -3.32
C TYR A 2 -19.34 33.27 -1.86
N LYS A 3 -20.50 32.66 -1.59
CA LYS A 3 -20.84 32.23 -0.22
C LYS A 3 -19.95 31.09 0.33
N ASN A 4 -19.36 30.28 -0.54
CA ASN A 4 -18.57 29.09 -0.16
C ASN A 4 -17.05 29.26 -0.38
N ALA A 5 -16.61 30.45 -0.77
CA ALA A 5 -15.19 30.75 -0.93
C ALA A 5 -14.55 30.94 0.46
N LEU A 6 -13.51 30.16 0.74
CA LEU A 6 -12.68 30.34 1.93
C LEU A 6 -11.59 31.38 1.65
N LYS A 7 -10.91 31.79 2.72
CA LYS A 7 -9.80 32.75 2.62
C LYS A 7 -8.73 32.25 1.64
N GLU A 8 -8.37 30.96 1.69
CA GLU A 8 -7.33 30.42 0.80
C GLU A 8 -7.71 30.49 -0.69
N ASP A 9 -8.99 30.27 -1.04
CA ASP A 9 -9.40 30.35 -2.46
C ASP A 9 -9.26 31.78 -2.97
N LEU A 10 -9.67 32.75 -2.14
CA LEU A 10 -9.63 34.16 -2.51
C LEU A 10 -8.21 34.70 -2.58
N ILE A 11 -7.30 34.20 -1.73
CA ILE A 11 -5.87 34.52 -1.81
C ILE A 11 -5.33 34.11 -3.17
N ARG A 12 -5.58 32.86 -3.59
CA ARG A 12 -5.12 32.36 -4.91
C ARG A 12 -5.67 33.20 -6.05
N VAL A 13 -6.93 33.58 -5.98
CA VAL A 13 -7.56 34.43 -7.01
C VAL A 13 -6.90 35.81 -7.04
N VAL A 14 -6.62 36.43 -5.90
CA VAL A 14 -5.92 37.72 -5.86
C VAL A 14 -4.51 37.58 -6.45
N GLU A 15 -3.78 36.53 -6.10
CA GLU A 15 -2.44 36.24 -6.64
C GLU A 15 -2.46 36.01 -8.16
N GLU A 16 -3.44 35.26 -8.67
CA GLU A 16 -3.62 34.99 -10.11
C GLU A 16 -4.02 36.26 -10.90
N LEU A 17 -4.63 37.24 -10.22
CA LEU A 17 -4.95 38.55 -10.79
C LEU A 17 -3.82 39.58 -10.61
N ASP A 18 -2.59 39.12 -10.33
CA ASP A 18 -1.40 39.93 -10.06
C ASP A 18 -1.57 40.92 -8.89
N GLY A 19 -2.48 40.61 -7.96
CA GLY A 19 -2.76 41.41 -6.78
C GLY A 19 -1.87 41.05 -5.60
N THR A 20 -1.62 42.01 -4.71
CA THR A 20 -0.87 41.77 -3.47
C THR A 20 -1.78 41.28 -2.35
N VAL A 21 -1.35 40.23 -1.67
CA VAL A 21 -2.03 39.66 -0.50
C VAL A 21 -1.19 39.91 0.75
N GLU A 22 -1.80 40.52 1.76
CA GLU A 22 -1.20 40.66 3.09
C GLU A 22 -1.72 39.57 4.02
N SER A 23 -0.90 39.10 4.95
CA SER A 23 -1.31 38.06 5.92
C SER A 23 -2.51 38.48 6.77
N THR A 24 -2.63 39.79 7.03
CA THR A 24 -3.72 40.43 7.80
C THR A 24 -4.99 40.64 6.98
N ASP A 25 -4.98 40.34 5.67
CA ASP A 25 -6.16 40.51 4.84
C ASP A 25 -7.30 39.60 5.29
N THR A 26 -8.48 40.20 5.47
CA THR A 26 -9.70 39.49 5.77
C THR A 26 -10.39 39.04 4.48
N VAL A 27 -11.28 38.06 4.57
CA VAL A 27 -12.12 37.62 3.43
C VAL A 27 -12.84 38.79 2.77
N ALA A 28 -13.34 39.76 3.56
CA ALA A 28 -13.98 40.95 3.04
C ALA A 28 -13.01 41.83 2.23
N LYS A 29 -11.80 42.08 2.75
CA LYS A 29 -10.76 42.85 2.03
C LYS A 29 -10.36 42.17 0.72
N LEU A 30 -10.16 40.86 0.74
CA LEU A 30 -9.81 40.10 -0.46
C LEU A 30 -10.90 40.19 -1.54
N LYS A 31 -12.18 40.08 -1.15
CA LYS A 31 -13.31 40.29 -2.09
C LYS A 31 -13.27 41.69 -2.71
N THR A 32 -13.04 42.72 -1.90
CA THR A 32 -12.93 44.09 -2.43
C THR A 32 -11.73 44.30 -3.34
N LYS A 33 -10.59 43.62 -3.09
CA LYS A 33 -9.42 43.67 -3.97
C LYS A 33 -9.72 43.03 -5.33
N ILE A 34 -10.41 41.89 -5.34
CA ILE A 34 -10.85 41.21 -6.56
C ILE A 34 -11.82 42.10 -7.34
N GLU A 35 -12.84 42.63 -6.68
CA GLU A 35 -13.88 43.47 -7.32
C GLU A 35 -13.33 44.76 -7.92
N LYS A 36 -12.22 45.29 -7.37
CA LYS A 36 -11.52 46.49 -7.87
C LYS A 36 -10.42 46.19 -8.87
N SER A 37 -10.18 44.91 -9.20
CA SER A 37 -9.15 44.56 -10.18
C SER A 37 -9.61 44.94 -11.60
N SER A 38 -8.68 45.43 -12.42
CA SER A 38 -8.96 45.77 -13.82
C SER A 38 -9.50 44.57 -14.61
N THR A 39 -9.05 43.36 -14.28
CA THR A 39 -9.54 42.11 -14.86
C THR A 39 -10.99 41.84 -14.51
N PHE A 40 -11.42 42.14 -13.28
CA PHE A 40 -12.83 41.99 -12.87
C PHE A 40 -13.73 43.01 -13.58
N GLU A 41 -13.27 44.25 -13.73
CA GLU A 41 -13.98 45.28 -14.49
C GLU A 41 -14.11 44.91 -15.98
N SER A 42 -13.05 44.34 -16.56
CA SER A 42 -13.02 43.96 -17.97
C SER A 42 -13.78 42.65 -18.26
N ASN A 43 -13.68 41.67 -17.36
CA ASN A 43 -14.24 40.34 -17.54
C ASN A 43 -14.63 39.68 -16.20
N ALA A 44 -15.74 40.15 -15.63
CA ALA A 44 -16.27 39.63 -14.38
C ALA A 44 -16.60 38.13 -14.44
N ASP A 45 -17.04 37.60 -15.60
CA ASP A 45 -17.44 36.20 -15.74
C ASP A 45 -16.24 35.24 -15.74
N PHE A 46 -15.11 35.67 -16.30
CA PHE A 46 -13.84 34.96 -16.15
C PHE A 46 -13.46 34.83 -14.67
N VAL A 47 -13.47 35.93 -13.92
CA VAL A 47 -13.09 35.91 -12.49
C VAL A 47 -14.05 35.08 -11.66
N LYS A 48 -15.36 35.11 -11.94
CA LYS A 48 -16.34 34.22 -11.31
C LYS A 48 -16.03 32.75 -11.57
N THR A 49 -15.65 32.42 -12.80
CA THR A 49 -15.27 31.06 -13.21
C THR A 49 -13.99 30.62 -12.52
N LEU A 50 -13.00 31.50 -12.44
CA LEU A 50 -11.74 31.27 -11.74
C LEU A 50 -11.99 30.94 -10.25
N ILE A 51 -12.80 31.76 -9.57
CA ILE A 51 -13.18 31.51 -8.17
C ILE A 51 -13.88 30.16 -8.02
N LYS A 52 -14.80 29.83 -8.93
CA LYS A 52 -15.50 28.55 -8.92
C LYS A 52 -14.53 27.38 -9.07
N ASN A 53 -13.59 27.46 -10.01
CA ASN A 53 -12.60 26.41 -10.25
C ASN A 53 -11.76 26.13 -9.00
N TYR A 54 -11.25 27.17 -8.31
CA TYR A 54 -10.49 26.94 -7.08
C TYR A 54 -11.32 26.32 -5.95
N ILE A 55 -12.59 26.72 -5.81
CA ILE A 55 -13.52 26.10 -4.86
C ILE A 55 -13.70 24.61 -5.19
N ASP A 56 -13.99 24.30 -6.45
CA ASP A 56 -14.23 22.94 -6.92
C ASP A 56 -12.97 22.06 -6.76
N GLU A 57 -11.79 22.60 -7.07
CA GLU A 57 -10.50 21.93 -6.83
C GLU A 57 -10.28 21.62 -5.35
N ARG A 58 -10.53 22.58 -4.45
CA ARG A 58 -10.40 22.35 -3.02
C ARG A 58 -11.38 21.28 -2.54
N VAL A 59 -12.65 21.38 -2.92
CA VAL A 59 -13.66 20.38 -2.54
C VAL A 59 -13.24 18.99 -3.02
N SER A 60 -12.82 18.86 -4.29
CA SER A 60 -12.35 17.58 -4.82
C SER A 60 -11.14 17.04 -4.07
N ARG A 61 -10.17 17.89 -3.70
CA ARG A 61 -9.03 17.47 -2.86
C ARG A 61 -9.47 16.96 -1.49
N ASN A 62 -10.39 17.68 -0.83
CA ASN A 62 -10.88 17.30 0.49
C ASN A 62 -11.64 15.96 0.45
N GLU A 63 -12.46 15.72 -0.57
CA GLU A 63 -13.18 14.46 -0.74
C GLU A 63 -12.23 13.28 -0.98
N ARG A 64 -11.20 13.47 -1.80
CA ARG A 64 -10.15 12.46 -2.01
C ARG A 64 -9.43 12.15 -0.70
N GLN A 65 -9.06 13.19 0.05
CA GLN A 65 -8.38 13.05 1.33
C GLN A 65 -9.24 12.29 2.35
N ALA A 66 -10.52 12.64 2.48
CA ALA A 66 -11.46 11.96 3.37
C ALA A 66 -11.65 10.49 3.00
N THR A 67 -11.69 10.18 1.69
CA THR A 67 -11.78 8.80 1.20
C THR A 67 -10.54 7.99 1.57
N LEU A 68 -9.35 8.55 1.39
CA LEU A 68 -8.09 7.91 1.76
C LEU A 68 -7.98 7.69 3.27
N GLU A 69 -8.40 8.66 4.08
CA GLU A 69 -8.42 8.53 5.54
C GLU A 69 -9.39 7.44 5.99
N LYS A 70 -10.57 7.37 5.38
CA LYS A 70 -11.53 6.29 5.63
C LYS A 70 -10.95 4.91 5.31
N GLN A 71 -10.28 4.78 4.17
CA GLN A 71 -9.60 3.52 3.78
C GLN A 71 -8.48 3.14 4.75
N LYS A 72 -7.68 4.11 5.21
CA LYS A 72 -6.63 3.87 6.23
C LYS A 72 -7.23 3.38 7.54
N ILE A 73 -8.33 3.97 7.99
CA ILE A 73 -9.04 3.53 9.20
C ILE A 73 -9.58 2.12 9.04
N GLU A 74 -10.16 1.79 7.88
CA GLU A 74 -10.70 0.46 7.61
C GLU A 74 -9.61 -0.62 7.57
N LEU A 75 -8.48 -0.34 6.94
CA LEU A 75 -7.30 -1.23 6.95
C LEU A 75 -6.75 -1.43 8.36
N ALA A 76 -6.64 -0.36 9.15
CA ALA A 76 -6.19 -0.46 10.55
C ALA A 76 -7.13 -1.33 11.39
N LYS A 77 -8.46 -1.20 11.20
CA LYS A 77 -9.45 -2.06 11.87
C LYS A 77 -9.29 -3.54 11.51
N LEU A 78 -9.04 -3.85 10.24
CA LEU A 78 -8.80 -5.23 9.80
C LEU A 78 -7.50 -5.80 10.40
N GLN A 79 -6.44 -5.00 10.47
CA GLN A 79 -5.18 -5.40 11.12
C GLN A 79 -5.37 -5.66 12.61
N LEU A 80 -6.13 -4.81 13.31
CA LEU A 80 -6.45 -5.03 14.72
C LEU A 80 -7.22 -6.33 14.92
N ALA A 81 -8.26 -6.59 14.12
CA ALA A 81 -9.04 -7.83 14.20
C ALA A 81 -8.18 -9.09 13.95
N GLN A 82 -7.20 -9.02 13.05
CA GLN A 82 -6.25 -10.13 12.84
C GLN A 82 -5.36 -10.38 14.06
N LEU A 83 -4.84 -9.31 14.68
CA LEU A 83 -4.02 -9.42 15.88
C LEU A 83 -4.83 -9.95 17.07
N GLU A 84 -6.07 -9.48 17.25
CA GLU A 84 -6.99 -9.99 18.29
C GLU A 84 -7.23 -11.50 18.12
N LYS A 85 -7.47 -11.97 16.88
CA LYS A 85 -7.63 -13.39 16.58
C LYS A 85 -6.37 -14.20 16.85
N GLU A 86 -5.19 -13.68 16.50
CA GLU A 86 -3.92 -14.36 16.80
C GLU A 86 -3.69 -14.48 18.33
N VAL A 87 -4.01 -13.43 19.09
CA VAL A 87 -3.96 -13.46 20.56
C VAL A 87 -4.93 -14.49 21.14
N GLU A 88 -6.17 -14.55 20.64
CA GLU A 88 -7.14 -15.60 21.02
C GLU A 88 -6.61 -17.02 20.72
N LEU A 89 -5.99 -17.24 19.56
CA LEU A 89 -5.40 -18.52 19.19
C LEU A 89 -4.20 -18.89 20.08
N GLN A 90 -3.33 -17.93 20.41
CA GLN A 90 -2.20 -18.19 21.30
C GLN A 90 -2.66 -18.49 22.73
N THR A 91 -3.64 -17.74 23.24
CA THR A 91 -4.17 -17.98 24.58
C THR A 91 -4.88 -19.33 24.68
N THR A 92 -5.64 -19.74 23.66
CA THR A 92 -6.26 -21.08 23.61
C THR A 92 -5.22 -22.19 23.50
N LYS A 93 -4.18 -22.05 22.64
CA LYS A 93 -3.04 -22.98 22.58
C LYS A 93 -2.34 -23.12 23.94
N ASN A 94 -2.03 -22.00 24.59
CA ASN A 94 -1.36 -22.00 25.90
C ASN A 94 -2.21 -22.67 26.98
N LYS A 95 -3.53 -22.42 26.99
CA LYS A 95 -4.46 -23.10 27.91
C LYS A 95 -4.55 -24.61 27.63
N ALA A 96 -4.61 -25.02 26.37
CA ALA A 96 -4.62 -26.43 25.99
C ALA A 96 -3.32 -27.14 26.43
N LEU A 97 -2.16 -26.50 26.24
CA LEU A 97 -0.86 -27.00 26.70
C LEU A 97 -0.72 -27.03 28.23
N SER A 98 -1.39 -26.13 28.95
CA SER A 98 -1.41 -26.16 30.42
C SER A 98 -2.32 -27.26 30.99
N LEU A 99 -3.38 -27.63 30.27
CA LEU A 99 -4.35 -28.66 30.68
C LEU A 99 -3.89 -30.09 30.31
N ASN A 100 -2.97 -30.25 29.36
CA ASN A 100 -2.36 -31.54 28.98
C ASN A 100 -0.82 -31.51 29.13
N PRO A 101 -0.27 -31.73 30.34
CA PRO A 101 1.18 -31.73 30.56
C PRO A 101 1.92 -32.87 29.84
N ALA A 102 1.23 -33.92 29.38
CA ALA A 102 1.81 -35.04 28.63
C ALA A 102 2.28 -34.67 27.20
N ALA A 103 1.78 -33.57 26.62
CA ALA A 103 2.21 -33.08 25.31
C ALA A 103 3.57 -32.35 25.34
N LYS A 104 4.11 -32.04 26.53
CA LYS A 104 5.44 -31.40 26.68
C LYS A 104 6.61 -32.32 26.34
N THR A 105 6.37 -33.63 26.24
CA THR A 105 7.44 -34.63 26.10
C THR A 105 7.88 -34.85 24.65
N GLU A 106 7.04 -34.54 23.65
CA GLU A 106 7.38 -34.84 22.25
C GLU A 106 8.16 -33.72 21.54
N GLU A 107 8.03 -32.46 21.96
CA GLU A 107 8.75 -31.34 21.31
C GLU A 107 10.24 -31.26 21.73
N LYS A 108 10.59 -31.73 22.93
CA LYS A 108 12.01 -31.83 23.36
C LYS A 108 12.72 -33.06 22.80
N LEU A 109 11.99 -34.11 22.45
CA LEU A 109 12.57 -35.30 21.80
C LEU A 109 12.83 -35.09 20.30
N PHE A 110 12.11 -34.18 19.64
CA PHE A 110 12.35 -33.87 18.22
C PHE A 110 13.58 -32.98 17.98
N SER A 111 14.02 -32.21 18.98
CA SER A 111 15.15 -31.27 18.87
C SER A 111 16.49 -31.83 19.36
N SER A 112 16.52 -33.00 20.01
CA SER A 112 17.73 -33.56 20.61
C SER A 112 18.16 -34.93 20.06
N GLY A 113 17.42 -35.50 19.10
CA GLY A 113 17.59 -36.88 18.65
C GLY A 113 17.83 -37.09 17.16
N LEU A 114 18.69 -36.31 16.48
CA LEU A 114 19.18 -36.67 15.12
C LEU A 114 20.63 -36.21 14.90
N HIS A 115 21.55 -36.64 15.77
CA HIS A 115 22.94 -36.87 15.35
C HIS A 115 23.11 -38.34 14.99
N GLU A 116 22.57 -38.73 13.83
CA GLU A 116 22.97 -39.99 13.22
C GLU A 116 23.30 -39.74 11.75
N LYS A 117 24.60 -39.81 11.46
CA LYS A 117 25.15 -39.84 10.10
C LYS A 117 24.66 -41.10 9.41
N LYS A 118 23.52 -41.04 8.71
CA LYS A 118 23.22 -41.98 7.64
C LYS A 118 23.27 -41.25 6.30
N LYS A 119 24.42 -41.40 5.64
CA LYS A 119 24.49 -41.37 4.18
C LYS A 119 23.49 -42.43 3.69
N ASN A 120 22.29 -42.01 3.31
CA ASN A 120 21.38 -42.85 2.54
C ASN A 120 20.64 -41.99 1.54
N GLN A 121 21.14 -42.12 0.32
CA GLN A 121 20.65 -41.66 -0.94
C GLN A 121 19.25 -42.21 -1.18
N VAL A 122 18.22 -41.35 -1.24
CA VAL A 122 16.88 -41.71 -1.78
C VAL A 122 16.22 -40.45 -2.38
N PRO A 123 15.32 -40.61 -3.37
CA PRO A 123 15.49 -40.12 -4.72
C PRO A 123 14.92 -38.70 -4.90
N LEU A 124 15.49 -37.93 -5.82
CA LEU A 124 14.88 -36.70 -6.30
C LEU A 124 13.48 -36.99 -6.86
N ARG A 125 12.43 -36.63 -6.11
CA ARG A 125 11.10 -36.46 -6.68
C ARG A 125 11.14 -35.23 -7.59
N THR A 126 11.37 -35.48 -8.88
CA THR A 126 11.27 -34.47 -9.93
C THR A 126 9.79 -34.15 -10.12
N ALA A 127 9.34 -33.01 -9.60
CA ALA A 127 8.05 -32.46 -10.01
C ALA A 127 8.22 -31.89 -11.42
N TYR A 128 7.70 -32.59 -12.43
CA TYR A 128 7.62 -32.08 -13.80
C TYR A 128 6.52 -31.01 -13.84
N GLY A 129 6.91 -29.76 -13.56
CA GLY A 129 6.11 -28.61 -14.01
C GLY A 129 6.26 -28.49 -15.51
N GLN A 130 5.22 -28.87 -16.27
CA GLN A 130 5.11 -28.54 -17.69
C GLN A 130 5.06 -27.01 -17.84
N ALA A 131 6.22 -26.38 -17.98
CA ALA A 131 6.32 -25.07 -18.59
C ALA A 131 6.36 -25.30 -20.10
N GLY A 132 5.25 -24.96 -20.76
CA GLY A 132 5.17 -25.04 -22.22
C GLY A 132 6.30 -24.26 -22.88
N ARG A 133 6.89 -24.84 -23.91
CA ARG A 133 7.50 -24.09 -25.00
C ARG A 133 7.53 -24.94 -26.27
N CYS A 134 6.88 -24.39 -27.27
CA CYS A 134 7.48 -24.05 -28.55
C CYS A 134 8.54 -25.02 -29.08
N GLY A 135 8.14 -25.79 -30.10
CA GLY A 135 8.93 -26.14 -31.29
C GLY A 135 10.42 -26.42 -31.14
N ILE A 136 10.74 -27.73 -31.07
CA ILE A 136 11.83 -28.42 -31.80
C ILE A 136 13.24 -27.79 -31.67
N GLY A 137 14.04 -28.31 -30.73
CA GLY A 137 15.49 -28.04 -30.61
C GLY A 137 15.94 -27.74 -29.18
N GLY A 138 15.78 -28.70 -28.26
CA GLY A 138 15.83 -28.46 -26.82
C GLY A 138 17.23 -28.26 -26.21
N CYS A 139 17.54 -27.03 -25.81
CA CYS A 139 18.37 -26.71 -24.65
C CYS A 139 17.43 -26.32 -23.49
N GLY A 140 17.15 -27.26 -22.58
CA GLY A 140 16.32 -26.99 -21.40
C GLY A 140 17.16 -26.45 -20.25
N VAL A 141 16.86 -25.24 -19.78
CA VAL A 141 17.35 -24.74 -18.50
C VAL A 141 16.43 -25.26 -17.41
N VAL A 142 16.98 -26.04 -16.47
CA VAL A 142 16.23 -26.49 -15.29
C VAL A 142 16.63 -25.59 -14.12
N ILE A 143 15.64 -24.89 -13.57
CA ILE A 143 15.84 -24.07 -12.37
C ILE A 143 15.48 -24.94 -11.18
N GLN A 144 16.49 -25.30 -10.38
CA GLN A 144 16.28 -25.96 -9.09
C GLN A 144 16.19 -24.88 -8.01
N LEU A 145 15.05 -24.89 -7.31
CA LEU A 145 14.80 -24.06 -6.14
C LEU A 145 15.12 -24.89 -4.89
N ASN A 146 16.14 -24.48 -4.14
CA ASN A 146 16.39 -25.05 -2.82
C ASN A 146 15.56 -24.27 -1.79
N LEU A 147 14.46 -24.87 -1.32
CA LEU A 147 13.52 -24.24 -0.40
C LEU A 147 14.11 -23.92 0.98
N SER A 148 15.24 -24.54 1.35
CA SER A 148 15.92 -24.27 2.61
C SER A 148 16.72 -22.96 2.61
N THR A 149 17.23 -22.52 1.45
CA THR A 149 18.13 -21.36 1.35
C THR A 149 17.55 -20.21 0.51
N LYS A 150 16.40 -20.41 -0.12
CA LYS A 150 15.75 -19.48 -1.07
C LYS A 150 16.66 -19.03 -2.23
N GLN A 151 17.78 -19.71 -2.48
CA GLN A 151 18.65 -19.43 -3.62
C GLN A 151 18.21 -20.23 -4.85
N LYS A 152 18.20 -19.56 -6.01
CA LYS A 152 17.90 -20.16 -7.31
C LYS A 152 19.21 -20.53 -7.99
N HIS A 153 19.41 -21.81 -8.28
CA HIS A 153 20.51 -22.27 -9.13
C HIS A 153 19.95 -22.72 -10.47
N ALA A 154 20.45 -22.11 -11.55
CA ALA A 154 20.19 -22.56 -12.91
C ALA A 154 21.21 -23.65 -13.25
N VAL A 155 20.75 -24.86 -13.54
CA VAL A 155 21.61 -25.96 -13.98
C VAL A 155 21.32 -26.23 -15.45
N PHE A 156 22.36 -26.13 -16.26
CA PHE A 156 22.27 -26.35 -17.71
C PHE A 156 22.47 -27.84 -18.00
N ALA A 157 21.41 -28.54 -18.39
CA ALA A 157 21.50 -29.95 -18.75
C ALA A 157 21.89 -30.06 -20.25
N ARG A 158 23.16 -30.40 -20.54
CA ARG A 158 23.56 -30.87 -21.88
C ARG A 158 23.35 -32.38 -21.97
N ARG A 159 22.56 -32.84 -22.95
CA ARG A 159 22.53 -34.27 -23.30
C ARG A 159 23.91 -34.67 -23.82
N ARG A 160 24.56 -35.64 -23.18
CA ARG A 160 25.63 -36.41 -23.82
C ARG A 160 24.97 -37.26 -24.91
N SER A 161 25.40 -37.05 -26.14
CA SER A 161 25.09 -37.86 -27.33
C SER A 161 25.58 -39.29 -27.16
#